data_AF-A0A4R1UCQ3-F1
#
_entry.id   AF-A0A4R1UCQ3-F1
#
_cell.length_a   1.000
_cell.length_b   1.000
_cell.length_c   1.000
_cell.angle_alpha   90.00
_cell.angle_beta   90.00
_cell.angle_gamma   90.00
#
_symmetry.space_group_name_H-M   'P 1'
#
loop_
_entity.id
_entity.type
_entity.pdbx_description
1 polymer ?
#
loop_
_entity_poly.entity_id
_entity_poly.type
_entity_poly.pdbx_seq_one_letter_code
_entity_poly.pdbx_strand_id
1 'polypeptide(L)'
;MKFGQSSERLALQADQLELTLEDLEAEHAHAECVIEGHVPDDAPAKATPLKPRRAPLPDHLAHVIVSKFADHLPLYRQSQIYAREGVEISRSTMADCRGQASRLLQPLVARIADHVMASVKLHADDTPVPVLAPGTGKTATGRLWVYLRDNRRWSHLDKSAALFRYSPDRKGERPREHLKTFAGFLQADAYAGFERLYVSDRKPAPIMPVACWAHARRKLNDVYKAAPNSAALEGLQRIGELYDVKRQIVREPADFRRKARKLSKLKVLDFFAWADDVLSKTSVRSPLAEALRYTCW
;
A
#
# COMPACT_ATOMS: atom_id res chain seq x y z
N MET A 1 -30.74 -17.63 12.63
CA MET A 1 -30.16 -17.72 11.28
C MET A 1 -30.75 -16.60 10.42
N LYS A 2 -29.98 -15.56 10.09
CA LYS A 2 -30.37 -14.54 9.09
C LYS A 2 -29.39 -14.68 7.94
N PHE A 3 -29.89 -15.10 6.78
CA PHE A 3 -29.11 -15.31 5.57
C PHE A 3 -28.44 -14.01 5.12
N GLY A 4 -27.15 -14.09 4.77
CA GLY A 4 -26.39 -13.01 4.17
C GLY A 4 -27.00 -12.60 2.82
N GLN A 5 -26.86 -11.32 2.46
CA GLN A 5 -27.35 -10.78 1.19
C GLN A 5 -26.79 -11.58 0.01
N SER A 6 -27.60 -11.84 -1.03
CA SER A 6 -27.20 -12.69 -2.16
C SER A 6 -25.97 -12.13 -2.89
N SER A 7 -25.12 -13.03 -3.40
CA SER A 7 -23.90 -12.72 -4.17
C SER A 7 -24.16 -11.79 -5.38
N GLU A 8 -25.34 -11.88 -5.98
CA GLU A 8 -25.78 -11.00 -7.07
C GLU A 8 -25.88 -9.53 -6.64
N ARG A 9 -26.27 -9.28 -5.38
CA ARG A 9 -26.38 -7.91 -4.85
C ARG A 9 -25.02 -7.29 -4.54
N LEU A 10 -24.03 -8.12 -4.20
CA LEU A 10 -22.64 -7.71 -4.02
C LEU A 10 -21.96 -7.43 -5.37
N ALA A 11 -22.25 -8.23 -6.41
CA ALA A 11 -21.77 -7.99 -7.77
C ALA A 11 -22.34 -6.68 -8.37
N LEU A 12 -23.64 -6.42 -8.17
CA LEU A 12 -24.26 -5.16 -8.58
C LEU A 12 -23.71 -3.95 -7.81
N GLN A 13 -23.39 -4.11 -6.52
CA GLN A 13 -22.72 -3.07 -5.75
C GLN A 13 -21.28 -2.84 -6.24
N ALA A 14 -20.53 -3.88 -6.58
CA ALA A 14 -19.19 -3.75 -7.17
C ALA A 14 -19.22 -3.03 -8.52
N ASP A 15 -20.19 -3.35 -9.39
CA ASP A 15 -20.38 -2.66 -10.69
C ASP A 15 -20.80 -1.19 -10.51
N GLN A 16 -21.70 -0.89 -9.56
CA GLN A 16 -22.13 0.48 -9.25
C GLN A 16 -20.97 1.32 -8.69
N LEU A 17 -20.04 0.69 -7.97
CA LEU A 17 -18.93 1.37 -7.30
C LEU A 17 -17.67 1.50 -8.17
N GLU A 18 -17.50 0.65 -9.18
CA GLU A 18 -16.53 0.86 -10.26
C GLU A 18 -16.97 2.04 -11.15
N LEU A 19 -18.27 2.22 -11.39
CA LEU A 19 -18.79 3.37 -12.13
C LEU A 19 -18.58 4.70 -11.37
N THR A 20 -18.75 4.71 -10.04
CA THR A 20 -18.49 5.92 -9.24
C THR A 20 -17.00 6.21 -9.05
N LEU A 21 -16.11 5.20 -9.15
CA LEU A 21 -14.66 5.44 -9.29
C LEU A 21 -14.37 6.27 -10.53
N GLU A 22 -15.01 5.89 -11.64
CA GLU A 22 -14.78 6.46 -12.95
C GLU A 22 -15.24 7.93 -13.01
N ASP A 23 -16.37 8.27 -12.40
CA ASP A 23 -16.88 9.65 -12.34
C ASP A 23 -16.03 10.54 -11.41
N LEU A 24 -15.62 10.03 -10.24
CA LEU A 24 -14.77 10.78 -9.29
C LEU A 24 -13.34 11.00 -9.80
N GLU A 25 -12.77 10.03 -10.53
CA GLU A 25 -11.47 10.20 -11.19
C GLU A 25 -11.53 11.24 -12.32
N ALA A 26 -12.65 11.34 -13.05
CA ALA A 26 -12.86 12.34 -14.09
C ALA A 26 -13.06 13.75 -13.51
N GLU A 27 -13.85 13.89 -12.45
CA GLU A 27 -14.06 15.17 -11.75
C GLU A 27 -12.77 15.70 -11.11
N HIS A 28 -11.95 14.83 -10.52
CA HIS A 28 -10.65 15.22 -9.94
C HIS A 28 -9.66 15.69 -11.00
N ALA A 29 -9.62 15.04 -12.16
CA ALA A 29 -8.79 15.45 -13.30
C ALA A 29 -9.24 16.82 -13.87
N HIS A 30 -10.55 17.09 -13.87
CA HIS A 30 -11.08 18.41 -14.24
C HIS A 30 -10.75 19.48 -13.18
N ALA A 31 -10.81 19.15 -11.89
CA ALA A 31 -10.47 20.08 -10.80
C ALA A 31 -8.97 20.42 -10.77
N GLU A 32 -8.07 19.45 -11.03
CA GLU A 32 -6.63 19.69 -11.14
C GLU A 32 -6.29 20.64 -12.31
N CYS A 33 -7.08 20.63 -13.38
CA CYS A 33 -6.90 21.53 -14.53
C CYS A 33 -7.34 22.99 -14.24
N VAL A 34 -8.23 23.21 -13.26
CA VAL A 34 -8.72 24.55 -12.89
C VAL A 34 -7.80 25.27 -11.89
N ILE A 35 -6.94 24.54 -11.18
CA ILE A 35 -6.06 25.09 -10.11
C ILE A 35 -4.74 25.66 -10.69
N GLU A 36 -4.44 25.46 -11.97
CA GLU A 36 -3.22 26.01 -12.63
C GLU A 36 -3.22 27.55 -12.82
N GLY A 37 -4.22 28.27 -12.30
CA GLY A 37 -4.35 29.73 -12.41
C GLY A 37 -4.08 30.57 -11.14
N HIS A 38 -3.58 30.00 -10.03
CA HIS A 38 -3.40 30.78 -8.79
C HIS A 38 -1.96 31.28 -8.59
N VAL A 39 -1.76 32.58 -8.83
CA VAL A 39 -0.55 33.34 -8.47
C VAL A 39 -0.50 33.54 -6.95
N PRO A 40 0.65 33.35 -6.25
CA PRO A 40 0.73 33.60 -4.82
C PRO A 40 0.72 35.10 -4.52
N ASP A 41 -0.12 35.51 -3.58
CA ASP A 41 -0.17 36.87 -3.03
C ASP A 41 0.91 37.00 -1.93
N ASP A 42 1.93 37.83 -2.18
CA ASP A 42 3.01 38.13 -1.24
C ASP A 42 2.54 39.15 -0.19
N ALA A 43 2.22 38.68 1.02
CA ALA A 43 2.04 39.53 2.20
C ALA A 43 3.03 39.14 3.31
N PRO A 44 3.77 40.10 3.90
CA PRO A 44 4.79 39.78 4.89
C PRO A 44 4.16 39.38 6.24
N ALA A 45 4.42 38.15 6.67
CA ALA A 45 4.01 37.66 7.98
C ALA A 45 4.80 38.35 9.10
N LYS A 46 4.10 38.94 10.07
CA LYS A 46 4.67 39.58 11.27
C LYS A 46 5.46 38.56 12.11
N ALA A 47 6.70 38.92 12.45
CA ALA A 47 7.63 38.12 13.22
C ALA A 47 7.08 37.80 14.63
N THR A 48 6.95 36.51 14.95
CA THR A 48 6.66 36.01 16.30
C THR A 48 7.99 35.73 17.03
N PRO A 49 8.11 35.94 18.35
CA PRO A 49 9.38 35.83 19.06
C PRO A 49 9.98 34.42 18.93
N LEU A 50 11.25 34.34 18.50
CA LEU A 50 11.99 33.09 18.38
C LEU A 50 12.07 32.39 19.74
N LYS A 51 11.46 31.20 19.84
CA LYS A 51 11.82 30.22 20.88
C LYS A 51 13.35 29.98 20.81
N PRO A 52 14.02 29.73 21.95
CA PRO A 52 15.47 29.55 21.99
C PRO A 52 15.91 28.54 20.93
N ARG A 53 16.82 28.98 20.05
CA ARG A 53 17.32 28.21 18.91
C ARG A 53 17.95 26.94 19.47
N ARG A 54 17.28 25.80 19.28
CA ARG A 54 17.84 24.49 19.64
C ARG A 54 19.21 24.36 18.98
N ALA A 55 20.20 23.90 19.73
CA ALA A 55 21.54 23.66 19.18
C ALA A 55 21.42 22.82 17.87
N PRO A 56 22.22 23.12 16.84
CA PRO A 56 22.20 22.34 15.62
C PRO A 56 22.44 20.86 15.94
N LEU A 57 21.74 19.99 15.21
CA LEU A 57 22.03 18.56 15.29
C LEU A 57 23.50 18.35 14.88
N PRO A 58 24.23 17.41 15.50
CA PRO A 58 25.62 17.16 15.13
C PRO A 58 25.74 16.83 13.63
N ASP A 59 26.72 17.38 12.93
CA ASP A 59 26.85 17.23 11.46
C ASP A 59 26.94 15.77 11.01
N HIS A 60 27.47 14.89 11.86
CA HIS A 60 27.57 13.45 11.61
C HIS A 60 26.22 12.70 11.73
N LEU A 61 25.15 13.33 12.25
CA LEU A 61 23.88 12.66 12.48
C LEU A 61 23.19 12.25 11.19
N ALA A 62 23.25 13.08 10.15
CA ALA A 62 22.71 12.73 8.84
C ALA A 62 23.40 11.47 8.30
N HIS A 63 24.73 11.42 8.39
CA HIS A 63 25.51 10.25 8.01
C HIS A 63 25.12 9.01 8.84
N VAL A 64 25.00 9.12 10.18
CA VAL A 64 24.60 7.99 11.04
C VAL A 64 23.24 7.41 10.62
N ILE A 65 22.27 8.27 10.33
CA ILE A 65 20.90 7.88 9.95
C ILE A 65 20.89 7.23 8.56
N VAL A 66 21.52 7.87 7.56
CA VAL A 66 21.61 7.35 6.18
C VAL A 66 22.33 6.00 6.19
N SER A 67 23.52 5.93 6.79
CA SER A 67 24.28 4.69 6.93
C SER A 67 23.45 3.60 7.61
N LYS A 68 22.65 3.94 8.63
CA LYS A 68 21.84 2.95 9.35
C LYS A 68 20.68 2.40 8.52
N PHE A 69 19.98 3.25 7.79
CA PHE A 69 18.70 2.90 7.15
C PHE A 69 18.79 2.68 5.65
N ALA A 70 19.54 3.51 4.93
CA ALA A 70 19.75 3.36 3.49
C ALA A 70 20.84 2.31 3.20
N ASP A 71 21.95 2.35 3.94
CA ASP A 71 23.10 1.48 3.67
C ASP A 71 23.16 0.22 4.56
N HIS A 72 22.14 0.03 5.38
CA HIS A 72 22.01 -1.12 6.29
C HIS A 72 23.20 -1.32 7.25
N LEU A 73 23.92 -0.26 7.61
CA LEU A 73 25.10 -0.30 8.49
C LEU A 73 24.69 -0.23 9.97
N PRO A 74 24.78 -1.31 10.76
CA PRO A 74 24.34 -1.30 12.16
C PRO A 74 25.19 -0.37 13.03
N LEU A 75 24.58 0.22 14.06
CA LEU A 75 25.24 1.23 14.91
C LEU A 75 26.53 0.76 15.57
N TYR A 76 26.64 -0.53 15.92
CA TYR A 76 27.89 -1.05 16.49
C TYR A 76 29.03 -1.01 15.46
N ARG A 77 28.73 -1.25 14.18
CA ARG A 77 29.73 -1.19 13.11
C ARG A 77 30.11 0.25 12.79
N GLN A 78 29.15 1.17 12.82
CA GLN A 78 29.44 2.61 12.72
C GLN A 78 30.36 3.09 13.85
N SER A 79 30.08 2.69 15.09
CA SER A 79 30.92 2.99 16.26
C SER A 79 32.38 2.52 16.06
N GLN A 80 32.56 1.28 15.59
CA GLN A 80 33.88 0.73 15.28
C GLN A 80 34.59 1.45 14.13
N ILE A 81 33.85 1.94 13.13
CA ILE A 81 34.41 2.71 12.01
C ILE A 81 34.94 4.05 12.52
N TYR A 82 34.16 4.78 13.32
CA TYR A 82 34.60 6.05 13.90
C TYR A 82 35.81 5.88 14.81
N ALA A 83 35.88 4.79 15.60
CA ALA A 83 37.01 4.53 16.49
C ALA A 83 38.34 4.34 15.73
N ARG A 84 38.32 3.87 14.47
CA ARG A 84 39.53 3.76 13.63
C ARG A 84 40.14 5.11 13.28
N GLU A 85 39.30 6.16 13.22
CA GLU A 85 39.70 7.54 13.00
C GLU A 85 39.92 8.30 14.32
N GLY A 86 40.00 7.58 15.46
CA GLY A 86 40.17 8.17 16.78
C GLY A 86 38.92 8.83 17.37
N VAL A 87 37.74 8.64 16.77
CA VAL A 87 36.48 9.22 17.23
C VAL A 87 35.64 8.18 17.97
N GLU A 88 35.59 8.29 19.30
CA GLU A 88 34.81 7.40 20.15
C GLU A 88 33.35 7.87 20.26
N ILE A 89 32.43 7.18 19.56
CA ILE A 89 30.98 7.43 19.66
C ILE A 89 30.27 6.16 20.10
N SER A 90 29.59 6.23 21.25
CA SER A 90 28.87 5.09 21.79
C SER A 90 27.60 4.76 20.98
N ARG A 91 27.19 3.48 21.02
CA ARG A 91 25.96 3.01 20.38
C ARG A 91 24.70 3.67 20.95
N SER A 92 24.67 3.90 22.27
CA SER A 92 23.56 4.57 22.95
C SER A 92 23.44 6.02 22.49
N THR A 93 24.54 6.76 22.41
CA THR A 93 24.56 8.14 21.90
C THR A 93 23.96 8.22 20.50
N MET A 94 24.39 7.35 19.57
CA MET A 94 23.83 7.32 18.21
C MET A 94 22.34 6.92 18.19
N ALA A 95 21.93 5.98 19.05
CA ALA A 95 20.53 5.57 19.15
C ALA A 95 19.65 6.71 19.66
N ASP A 96 20.12 7.47 20.66
CA ASP A 96 19.42 8.62 21.23
C ASP A 96 19.30 9.74 20.20
N CYS A 97 20.37 10.07 19.47
CA CYS A 97 20.33 11.08 18.43
C CYS A 97 19.34 10.70 17.31
N ARG A 98 19.30 9.42 16.92
CA ARG A 98 18.29 8.91 15.98
C ARG A 98 16.86 9.07 16.52
N GLY A 99 16.64 8.81 17.80
CA GLY A 99 15.35 9.02 18.46
C GLY A 99 14.93 10.49 18.46
N GLN A 100 15.87 11.41 18.67
CA GLN A 100 15.63 12.86 18.55
C GLN A 100 15.30 13.27 17.11
N ALA A 101 16.06 12.79 16.12
CA ALA A 101 15.80 13.05 14.72
C ALA A 101 14.41 12.57 14.29
N SER A 102 13.99 11.38 14.72
CA SER A 102 12.65 10.85 14.46
C SER A 102 11.55 11.80 14.95
N ARG A 103 11.69 12.35 16.16
CA ARG A 103 10.75 13.35 16.69
C ARG A 103 10.73 14.64 15.88
N LEU A 104 11.89 15.10 15.39
CA LEU A 104 11.99 16.31 14.57
C LEU A 104 11.39 16.11 13.16
N LEU A 105 11.42 14.89 12.63
CA LEU A 105 10.86 14.53 11.33
C LEU A 105 9.34 14.29 11.38
N GLN A 106 8.73 14.25 12.56
CA GLN A 106 7.30 13.97 12.72
C GLN A 106 6.37 14.89 11.89
N PRO A 107 6.61 16.22 11.77
CA PRO A 107 5.81 17.08 10.91
C PRO A 107 5.89 16.70 9.43
N LEU A 108 7.05 16.25 8.96
CA LEU A 108 7.20 15.75 7.59
C LEU A 108 6.42 14.46 7.38
N VAL A 109 6.48 13.54 8.34
CA VAL A 109 5.69 12.29 8.32
C VAL A 109 4.19 12.60 8.28
N ALA A 110 3.72 13.62 9.01
CA ALA A 110 2.34 14.06 8.96
C ALA A 110 1.96 14.58 7.56
N ARG A 111 2.79 15.44 6.95
CA ARG A 111 2.54 15.93 5.59
C ARG A 111 2.56 14.82 4.53
N ILE A 112 3.44 13.83 4.67
CA ILE A 112 3.44 12.64 3.80
C ILE A 112 2.15 11.84 4.00
N ALA A 113 1.68 11.70 5.25
CA ALA A 113 0.43 11.02 5.53
C ALA A 113 -0.77 11.72 4.88
N ASP A 114 -0.88 13.05 5.02
CA ASP A 114 -1.93 13.84 4.38
C ASP A 114 -1.90 13.67 2.86
N HIS A 115 -0.71 13.76 2.26
CA HIS A 115 -0.52 13.62 0.81
C HIS A 115 -0.89 12.24 0.28
N VAL A 116 -0.54 11.18 1.01
CA VAL A 116 -0.91 9.80 0.67
C VAL A 116 -2.42 9.61 0.82
N MET A 117 -2.99 10.04 1.95
CA MET A 117 -4.42 9.85 2.25
C MET A 117 -5.35 10.69 1.36
N ALA A 118 -4.84 11.74 0.71
CA ALA A 118 -5.57 12.51 -0.30
C ALA A 118 -5.69 11.81 -1.66
N SER A 119 -5.06 10.64 -1.85
CA SER A 119 -5.19 9.88 -3.10
C SER A 119 -6.61 9.31 -3.27
N VAL A 120 -7.11 9.18 -4.51
CA VAL A 120 -8.36 8.46 -4.78
C VAL A 120 -8.17 6.93 -4.61
N LYS A 121 -6.95 6.45 -4.85
CA LYS A 121 -6.58 5.04 -4.73
C LYS A 121 -5.31 4.86 -3.90
N LEU A 122 -5.34 3.91 -2.99
CA LEU A 122 -4.17 3.43 -2.26
C LEU A 122 -3.88 1.98 -2.60
N HIS A 123 -2.60 1.62 -2.64
CA HIS A 123 -2.21 0.22 -2.44
C HIS A 123 -1.89 0.00 -0.96
N ALA A 124 -2.30 -1.14 -0.42
CA ALA A 124 -1.97 -1.54 0.94
C ALA A 124 -1.34 -2.92 0.99
N ASP A 125 -0.30 -3.06 1.81
CA ASP A 125 0.35 -4.33 2.13
C ASP A 125 0.91 -4.27 3.56
N ASP A 126 1.29 -5.42 4.11
CA ASP A 126 1.97 -5.51 5.39
C ASP A 126 3.15 -6.49 5.35
N THR A 127 4.26 -6.08 5.95
CA THR A 127 5.46 -6.92 6.08
C THR A 127 5.66 -7.33 7.54
N PRO A 128 5.78 -8.63 7.86
CA PRO A 128 6.14 -9.07 9.20
C PRO A 128 7.58 -8.69 9.53
N VAL A 129 7.79 -8.15 10.73
CA VAL A 129 9.12 -7.79 11.23
C VAL A 129 9.35 -8.41 12.61
N PRO A 130 10.52 -9.04 12.87
CA PRO A 130 10.87 -9.51 14.20
C PRO A 130 11.20 -8.32 15.09
N VAL A 131 10.54 -8.24 16.25
CA VAL A 131 10.73 -7.16 17.23
C VAL A 131 11.10 -7.78 18.57
N LEU A 132 12.04 -7.16 19.28
CA LEU A 132 12.39 -7.59 20.63
C LEU A 132 11.16 -7.50 21.55
N ALA A 133 10.91 -8.54 22.34
CA ALA A 133 9.90 -8.56 23.39
C ALA A 133 10.61 -8.64 24.76
N PRO A 134 11.03 -7.50 25.34
CA PRO A 134 11.76 -7.47 26.61
C PRO A 134 11.05 -8.26 27.72
N GLY A 135 11.84 -8.96 28.54
CA GLY A 135 11.32 -9.82 29.62
C GLY A 135 10.92 -11.23 29.19
N THR A 136 10.84 -11.54 27.89
CA THR A 136 10.45 -12.88 27.40
C THR A 136 11.59 -13.73 26.88
N GLY A 137 12.77 -13.12 26.64
CA GLY A 137 13.89 -13.77 25.97
C GLY A 137 13.64 -14.14 24.49
N LYS A 138 12.50 -13.73 23.91
CA LYS A 138 12.08 -14.05 22.55
C LYS A 138 11.82 -12.78 21.72
N THR A 139 11.60 -12.98 20.42
CA THR A 139 11.07 -11.94 19.54
C THR A 139 9.57 -12.14 19.33
N ALA A 140 8.85 -11.03 19.18
CA ALA A 140 7.47 -11.01 18.72
C ALA A 140 7.42 -10.61 17.24
N THR A 141 6.35 -10.96 16.54
CA THR A 141 6.15 -10.55 15.15
C THR A 141 5.32 -9.27 15.11
N GLY A 142 6.00 -8.13 14.87
CA GLY A 142 5.34 -6.88 14.53
C GLY A 142 4.99 -6.80 13.04
N ARG A 143 4.28 -5.75 12.64
CA ARG A 143 3.89 -5.48 11.26
C ARG A 143 4.30 -4.06 10.85
N LEU A 144 4.90 -3.94 9.68
CA LEU A 144 5.05 -2.69 8.97
C LEU A 144 4.00 -2.65 7.85
N TRP A 145 2.99 -1.82 8.03
CA TRP A 145 1.98 -1.53 7.02
C TRP A 145 2.52 -0.48 6.08
N VAL A 146 2.28 -0.66 4.79
CA VAL A 146 2.59 0.34 3.77
C VAL A 146 1.31 0.76 3.07
N TYR A 147 1.11 2.07 2.96
CA TYR A 147 0.08 2.68 2.12
C TYR A 147 0.77 3.48 1.03
N LEU A 148 0.53 3.10 -0.22
CA LEU A 148 1.21 3.68 -1.38
C LEU A 148 0.22 4.46 -2.24
N ARG A 149 0.54 5.74 -2.43
CA ARG A 149 0.05 6.57 -3.53
C ARG A 149 1.04 6.45 -4.68
N ASP A 150 0.63 5.83 -5.79
CA ASP A 150 1.43 5.79 -7.01
C ASP A 150 0.54 5.67 -8.25
N ASN A 151 0.35 6.80 -8.92
CA ASN A 151 -0.41 6.92 -10.16
C ASN A 151 0.50 7.19 -11.37
N ARG A 152 1.84 7.09 -11.21
CA ARG A 152 2.84 7.47 -12.25
C ARG A 152 2.75 6.67 -13.54
N ARG A 153 2.10 5.50 -13.51
CA ARG A 153 1.83 4.70 -14.72
C ARG A 153 0.86 5.39 -15.69
N TRP A 154 0.12 6.41 -15.26
CA TRP A 154 -0.82 7.14 -16.10
C TRP A 154 -0.82 8.66 -15.89
N SER A 155 -0.35 9.16 -14.75
CA SER A 155 -0.07 10.58 -14.54
C SER A 155 1.40 10.73 -14.16
N HIS A 156 2.25 11.06 -15.13
CA HIS A 156 3.70 11.19 -14.91
C HIS A 156 4.06 12.33 -13.94
N LEU A 157 3.13 13.27 -13.72
CA LEU A 157 3.25 14.37 -12.76
C LEU A 157 2.78 13.97 -11.34
N ASP A 158 2.20 12.79 -11.16
CA ASP A 158 1.77 12.35 -9.82
C ASP A 158 2.98 12.21 -8.89
N LYS A 159 2.86 12.87 -7.73
CA LYS A 159 3.88 12.86 -6.69
C LYS A 159 3.70 11.59 -5.86
N SER A 160 4.32 10.49 -6.28
CA SER A 160 4.21 9.22 -5.55
C SER A 160 4.78 9.31 -4.15
N ALA A 161 4.15 8.66 -3.17
CA ALA A 161 4.62 8.60 -1.81
C ALA A 161 4.19 7.30 -1.12
N ALA A 162 5.03 6.81 -0.21
CA ALA A 162 4.74 5.66 0.63
C ALA A 162 4.65 6.10 2.10
N LEU A 163 3.60 5.67 2.78
CA LEU A 163 3.39 5.87 4.20
C LEU A 163 3.57 4.55 4.94
N PHE A 164 4.54 4.51 5.84
CA PHE A 164 4.74 3.35 6.71
C PHE A 164 4.10 3.57 8.09
N ARG A 165 3.47 2.53 8.62
CA ARG A 165 2.93 2.47 9.99
C ARG A 165 3.36 1.17 10.65
N TYR A 166 3.78 1.24 11.90
CA TYR A 166 4.13 0.07 12.70
C TYR A 166 2.96 -0.34 13.60
N SER A 167 2.74 -1.65 13.74
CA SER A 167 1.92 -2.21 14.82
C SER A 167 2.56 -3.46 15.44
N PRO A 168 2.28 -3.77 16.71
CA PRO A 168 2.82 -4.96 17.38
C PRO A 168 2.11 -6.26 16.97
N ASP A 169 0.98 -6.17 16.25
CA ASP A 169 0.19 -7.30 15.78
C ASP A 169 -0.37 -7.05 14.38
N ARG A 170 -1.03 -8.08 13.81
CA ARG A 170 -1.75 -8.00 12.53
C ARG A 170 -3.26 -8.06 12.77
N LYS A 171 -3.81 -7.28 13.70
CA LYS A 171 -5.25 -7.23 13.92
C LYS A 171 -5.92 -6.26 12.94
N GLY A 172 -7.15 -6.55 12.52
CA GLY A 172 -7.94 -5.66 11.65
C GLY A 172 -8.25 -4.29 12.27
N GLU A 173 -8.05 -4.09 13.58
CA GLU A 173 -8.11 -2.76 14.20
C GLU A 173 -7.03 -1.79 13.71
N ARG A 174 -5.86 -2.31 13.32
CA ARG A 174 -4.73 -1.49 12.85
C ARG A 174 -5.06 -0.76 11.56
N PRO A 175 -5.44 -1.44 10.45
CA PRO A 175 -5.82 -0.74 9.23
C PRO A 175 -7.08 0.12 9.39
N ARG A 176 -8.01 -0.23 10.30
CA ARG A 176 -9.17 0.63 10.63
C ARG A 176 -8.75 1.97 11.22
N GLU A 177 -7.77 1.96 12.12
CA GLU A 177 -7.20 3.17 12.70
C GLU A 177 -6.43 3.97 11.65
N HIS A 178 -5.53 3.32 10.91
CA HIS A 178 -4.68 3.99 9.93
C HIS A 178 -5.46 4.66 8.81
N LEU A 179 -6.52 4.01 8.32
CA LEU A 179 -7.33 4.48 7.19
C LEU A 179 -8.57 5.25 7.64
N LYS A 180 -8.74 5.58 8.93
CA LYS A 180 -9.97 6.16 9.50
C LYS A 180 -10.57 7.31 8.67
N THR A 181 -9.74 8.18 8.11
CA THR A 181 -10.18 9.36 7.32
C THR A 181 -10.21 9.11 5.81
N PHE A 182 -9.65 7.99 5.34
CA PHE A 182 -9.58 7.65 3.92
C PHE A 182 -10.93 7.15 3.40
N ALA A 183 -11.29 7.60 2.20
CA ALA A 183 -12.35 7.06 1.36
C ALA A 183 -11.85 7.01 -0.08
N GLY A 184 -12.31 6.02 -0.84
CA GLY A 184 -11.78 5.71 -2.16
C GLY A 184 -11.45 4.23 -2.28
N PHE A 185 -10.42 3.93 -3.06
CA PHE A 185 -10.14 2.56 -3.53
C PHE A 185 -8.91 2.01 -2.84
N LEU A 186 -9.03 0.80 -2.31
CA LEU A 186 -7.96 0.11 -1.62
C LEU A 186 -7.58 -1.14 -2.39
N GLN A 187 -6.46 -1.06 -3.09
CA GLN A 187 -5.86 -2.20 -3.76
C GLN A 187 -5.00 -2.99 -2.76
N ALA A 188 -5.48 -4.15 -2.33
CA ALA A 188 -4.84 -4.91 -1.25
C ALA A 188 -4.83 -6.42 -1.52
N ASP A 189 -4.15 -7.15 -0.65
CA ASP A 189 -4.22 -8.61 -0.58
C ASP A 189 -5.57 -9.06 0.01
N ALA A 190 -5.85 -10.36 -0.06
CA ALA A 190 -7.09 -10.99 0.42
C ALA A 190 -7.21 -11.06 1.96
N TYR A 191 -6.62 -10.12 2.69
CA TYR A 191 -6.58 -10.17 4.14
C TYR A 191 -7.92 -9.77 4.78
N ALA A 192 -8.54 -10.71 5.50
CA ALA A 192 -9.83 -10.54 6.18
C ALA A 192 -9.88 -9.34 7.15
N GLY A 193 -8.74 -8.89 7.70
CA GLY A 193 -8.72 -7.72 8.57
C GLY A 193 -9.09 -6.40 7.88
N PHE A 194 -9.18 -6.38 6.54
CA PHE A 194 -9.70 -5.25 5.79
C PHE A 194 -11.24 -5.25 5.64
N GLU A 195 -11.95 -6.36 5.87
CA GLU A 195 -13.41 -6.47 5.61
C GLU A 195 -14.23 -5.34 6.25
N ARG A 196 -13.89 -4.96 7.48
CA ARG A 196 -14.55 -3.86 8.22
C ARG A 196 -14.30 -2.47 7.63
N LEU A 197 -13.41 -2.32 6.65
CA LEU A 197 -13.24 -1.08 5.89
C LEU A 197 -14.27 -0.95 4.77
N TYR A 198 -14.86 -2.06 4.33
CA TYR A 198 -15.71 -2.13 3.14
C TYR A 198 -17.21 -2.07 3.47
N VAL A 199 -17.55 -2.08 4.77
CA VAL A 199 -18.93 -2.02 5.25
C VAL A 199 -19.58 -0.67 4.95
N SER A 200 -20.82 -0.70 4.47
CA SER A 200 -21.57 0.48 4.00
C SER A 200 -21.84 1.55 5.06
N ASP A 201 -21.84 1.19 6.34
CA ASP A 201 -22.05 2.09 7.47
C ASP A 201 -20.78 2.81 7.94
N ARG A 202 -19.63 2.51 7.32
CA ARG A 202 -18.35 3.18 7.63
C ARG A 202 -18.40 4.67 7.30
N LYS A 203 -17.80 5.48 8.18
CA LYS A 203 -17.54 6.91 7.97
C LYS A 203 -16.06 7.15 7.61
N PRO A 204 -15.74 8.14 6.74
CA PRO A 204 -16.69 9.04 6.06
C PRO A 204 -17.53 8.35 4.96
N ALA A 205 -16.99 7.29 4.36
CA ALA A 205 -17.67 6.41 3.40
C ALA A 205 -17.08 4.98 3.48
N PRO A 206 -17.74 3.95 2.95
CA PRO A 206 -17.09 2.65 2.69
C PRO A 206 -15.87 2.83 1.79
N ILE A 207 -14.81 2.06 2.05
CA ILE A 207 -13.68 1.91 1.14
C ILE A 207 -14.05 0.86 0.10
N MET A 208 -13.69 1.12 -1.14
CA MET A 208 -13.88 0.19 -2.25
C MET A 208 -12.73 -0.80 -2.36
N PRO A 209 -12.97 -2.11 -2.17
CA PRO A 209 -11.92 -3.11 -2.34
C PRO A 209 -11.54 -3.26 -3.81
N VAL A 210 -10.24 -3.33 -4.08
CA VAL A 210 -9.68 -3.72 -5.39
C VAL A 210 -8.73 -4.89 -5.17
N ALA A 211 -9.07 -6.07 -5.69
CA ALA A 211 -8.23 -7.24 -5.52
C ALA A 211 -6.87 -7.09 -6.22
N CYS A 212 -5.79 -7.46 -5.54
CA CYS A 212 -4.44 -7.37 -6.10
C CYS A 212 -4.05 -8.63 -6.90
N TRP A 213 -4.05 -8.51 -8.23
CA TRP A 213 -3.60 -9.57 -9.16
C TRP A 213 -2.16 -10.05 -8.90
N ALA A 214 -1.27 -9.22 -8.35
CA ALA A 214 0.09 -9.64 -8.02
C ALA A 214 0.12 -10.68 -6.89
N HIS A 215 -0.76 -10.54 -5.89
CA HIS A 215 -0.89 -11.51 -4.80
C HIS A 215 -1.55 -12.81 -5.28
N ALA A 216 -2.63 -12.71 -6.07
CA ALA A 216 -3.26 -13.85 -6.74
C ALA A 216 -2.24 -14.64 -7.58
N ARG A 217 -1.48 -13.94 -8.44
CA ARG A 217 -0.42 -14.54 -9.26
C ARG A 217 0.65 -15.21 -8.43
N ARG A 218 1.07 -14.63 -7.30
CA ARG A 218 2.08 -15.22 -6.40
C ARG A 218 1.63 -16.59 -5.91
N LYS A 219 0.37 -16.70 -5.45
CA LYS A 219 -0.21 -17.97 -4.99
C LYS A 219 -0.22 -19.04 -6.09
N LEU A 220 -0.68 -18.70 -7.30
CA LEU A 220 -0.65 -19.60 -8.44
C LEU A 220 0.79 -20.00 -8.83
N ASN A 221 1.72 -19.06 -8.77
CA ASN A 221 3.13 -19.32 -9.05
C ASN A 221 3.77 -20.28 -8.04
N ASP A 222 3.41 -20.19 -6.76
CA ASP A 222 3.88 -21.12 -5.73
C ASP A 222 3.35 -22.54 -6.00
N VAL A 223 2.09 -22.68 -6.42
CA VAL A 223 1.50 -23.95 -6.86
C VAL A 223 2.21 -24.48 -8.11
N TYR A 224 2.44 -23.64 -9.11
CA TYR A 224 3.14 -24.02 -10.35
C TYR A 224 4.56 -24.53 -10.08
N LYS A 225 5.32 -23.86 -9.20
CA LYS A 225 6.66 -24.31 -8.80
C LYS A 225 6.65 -25.70 -8.15
N ALA A 226 5.61 -26.01 -7.37
CA ALA A 226 5.47 -27.31 -6.71
C ALA A 226 4.88 -28.38 -7.64
N ALA A 227 4.00 -28.01 -8.57
CA ALA A 227 3.30 -28.90 -9.48
C ALA A 227 3.17 -28.25 -10.88
N PRO A 228 4.21 -28.34 -11.73
CA PRO A 228 4.24 -27.67 -13.04
C PRO A 228 3.14 -28.11 -14.00
N ASN A 229 2.64 -29.35 -13.86
CA ASN A 229 1.58 -29.92 -14.69
C ASN A 229 0.16 -29.59 -14.19
N SER A 230 0.03 -28.75 -13.16
CA SER A 230 -1.28 -28.31 -12.66
C SER A 230 -1.88 -27.21 -13.54
N ALA A 231 -3.17 -26.94 -13.37
CA ALA A 231 -3.85 -25.82 -14.03
C ALA A 231 -3.32 -24.43 -13.59
N ALA A 232 -2.39 -24.37 -12.62
CA ALA A 232 -1.78 -23.11 -12.20
C ALA A 232 -1.06 -22.39 -13.35
N LEU A 233 -0.46 -23.11 -14.31
CA LEU A 233 0.18 -22.51 -15.48
C LEU A 233 -0.82 -21.73 -16.34
N GLU A 234 -2.01 -22.30 -16.58
CA GLU A 234 -3.07 -21.63 -17.34
C GLU A 234 -3.55 -20.37 -16.60
N GLY A 235 -3.72 -20.44 -15.28
CA GLY A 235 -4.04 -19.26 -14.47
C GLY A 235 -2.99 -18.15 -14.56
N LEU A 236 -1.70 -18.51 -14.57
CA LEU A 236 -0.60 -17.56 -14.77
C LEU A 236 -0.62 -16.93 -16.17
N GLN A 237 -0.94 -17.70 -17.21
CA GLN A 237 -1.06 -17.21 -18.58
C GLN A 237 -2.24 -16.22 -18.72
N ARG A 238 -3.41 -16.57 -18.19
CA ARG A 238 -4.59 -15.69 -18.17
C ARG A 238 -4.33 -14.37 -17.44
N ILE A 239 -3.65 -14.40 -16.29
CA ILE A 239 -3.20 -13.17 -15.61
C ILE A 239 -2.16 -12.41 -16.45
N GLY A 240 -1.29 -13.13 -17.16
CA GLY A 240 -0.34 -12.56 -18.10
C GLY A 240 -1.02 -11.71 -19.17
N GLU A 241 -2.11 -12.19 -19.76
CA GLU A 241 -2.89 -11.45 -20.76
C GLU A 241 -3.48 -10.15 -20.18
N LEU A 242 -3.94 -10.16 -18.93
CA LEU A 242 -4.38 -8.94 -18.24
C LEU A 242 -3.23 -7.94 -18.13
N TYR A 243 -2.02 -8.42 -17.82
CA TYR A 243 -0.83 -7.57 -17.75
C TYR A 243 -0.39 -7.07 -19.12
N ASP A 244 -0.58 -7.83 -20.20
CA ASP A 244 -0.34 -7.37 -21.57
C ASP A 244 -1.21 -6.16 -21.91
N VAL A 245 -2.52 -6.24 -21.61
CA VAL A 245 -3.39 -5.07 -21.82
C VAL A 245 -2.94 -3.89 -20.97
N LYS A 246 -2.58 -4.12 -19.69
CA LYS A 246 -2.06 -3.04 -18.83
C LYS A 246 -0.76 -2.42 -19.35
N ARG A 247 0.11 -3.18 -20.02
CA ARG A 247 1.34 -2.67 -20.65
C ARG A 247 1.04 -1.75 -21.83
N GLN A 248 0.05 -2.10 -22.65
CA GLN A 248 -0.31 -1.33 -23.85
C GLN A 248 -0.95 0.03 -23.55
N ILE A 249 -1.49 0.22 -22.35
CA ILE A 249 -2.23 1.42 -21.96
C ILE A 249 -1.48 2.34 -21.00
N VAL A 250 -0.18 2.09 -20.80
CA VAL A 250 0.68 2.93 -19.96
C VAL A 250 0.78 4.32 -20.59
N ARG A 251 0.58 5.37 -19.80
CA ARG A 251 0.59 6.79 -20.24
C ARG A 251 -0.47 7.18 -21.28
N GLU A 252 -1.39 6.29 -21.61
CA GLU A 252 -2.52 6.64 -22.48
C GLU A 252 -3.53 7.56 -21.76
N PRO A 253 -4.25 8.44 -22.49
CA PRO A 253 -5.31 9.27 -21.93
C PRO A 253 -6.39 8.46 -21.21
N ALA A 254 -7.09 9.09 -20.25
CA ALA A 254 -8.09 8.43 -19.41
C ALA A 254 -9.15 7.66 -20.22
N ASP A 255 -9.69 8.25 -21.28
CA ASP A 255 -10.70 7.62 -22.14
C ASP A 255 -10.20 6.37 -22.86
N PHE A 256 -8.95 6.38 -23.34
CA PHE A 256 -8.37 5.23 -24.01
C PHE A 256 -8.14 4.09 -23.01
N ARG A 257 -7.62 4.42 -21.82
CA ARG A 257 -7.47 3.45 -20.72
C ARG A 257 -8.81 2.85 -20.32
N ARG A 258 -9.87 3.65 -20.27
CA ARG A 258 -11.24 3.20 -19.96
C ARG A 258 -11.76 2.23 -21.02
N LYS A 259 -11.66 2.57 -22.31
CA LYS A 259 -12.08 1.69 -23.41
C LYS A 259 -11.33 0.35 -23.40
N ALA A 260 -10.02 0.37 -23.23
CA ALA A 260 -9.21 -0.85 -23.19
C ALA A 260 -9.52 -1.72 -21.96
N ARG A 261 -9.83 -1.12 -20.80
CA ARG A 261 -10.24 -1.86 -19.59
C ARG A 261 -11.63 -2.47 -19.74
N LYS A 262 -12.55 -1.82 -20.45
CA LYS A 262 -13.85 -2.41 -20.79
C LYS A 262 -13.68 -3.71 -21.58
N LEU A 263 -12.73 -3.76 -22.51
CA LEU A 263 -12.37 -5.00 -23.23
C LEU A 263 -11.66 -6.02 -22.33
N SER A 264 -10.85 -5.55 -21.38
CA SER A 264 -10.20 -6.40 -20.38
C SER A 264 -11.18 -7.05 -19.39
N LYS A 265 -12.37 -6.46 -19.20
CA LYS A 265 -13.41 -7.01 -18.31
C LYS A 265 -13.81 -8.41 -18.73
N LEU A 266 -13.93 -8.67 -20.03
CA LEU A 266 -14.22 -10.01 -20.57
C LEU A 266 -13.14 -11.02 -20.16
N LYS A 267 -11.85 -10.65 -20.26
CA LYS A 267 -10.74 -11.51 -19.83
C LYS A 267 -10.78 -11.83 -18.34
N VAL A 268 -11.22 -10.89 -17.51
CA VAL A 268 -11.40 -11.11 -16.06
C VAL A 268 -12.55 -12.07 -15.80
N LEU A 269 -13.69 -11.90 -16.48
CA LEU A 269 -14.82 -12.82 -16.38
C LEU A 269 -14.44 -14.24 -16.86
N ASP A 270 -13.70 -14.35 -17.97
CA ASP A 270 -13.20 -15.61 -18.49
C ASP A 270 -12.23 -16.29 -17.50
N PHE A 271 -11.42 -15.51 -16.77
CA PHE A 271 -10.57 -16.03 -15.71
C PHE A 271 -11.40 -16.63 -14.57
N PHE A 272 -12.46 -15.96 -14.11
CA PHE A 272 -13.29 -16.46 -13.02
C PHE A 272 -14.13 -17.67 -13.44
N ALA A 273 -14.72 -17.66 -14.63
CA ALA A 273 -15.44 -18.82 -15.17
C ALA A 273 -14.53 -20.06 -15.27
N TRP A 274 -13.29 -19.86 -15.72
CA TRP A 274 -12.27 -20.92 -15.71
C TRP A 274 -11.90 -21.36 -14.29
N ALA A 275 -11.70 -20.43 -13.36
CA ALA A 275 -11.34 -20.75 -11.98
C ALA A 275 -12.43 -21.60 -11.31
N ASP A 276 -13.71 -21.28 -11.53
CA ASP A 276 -14.85 -22.03 -11.02
C ASP A 276 -14.94 -23.45 -11.61
N ASP A 277 -14.72 -23.60 -12.92
CA ASP A 277 -14.65 -24.92 -13.57
C ASP A 277 -13.54 -25.78 -12.98
N VAL A 278 -12.34 -25.21 -12.80
CA VAL A 278 -11.20 -25.92 -12.19
C VAL A 278 -11.50 -26.27 -10.73
N LEU A 279 -12.09 -25.36 -9.96
CA LEU A 279 -12.49 -25.61 -8.57
C LEU A 279 -13.51 -26.74 -8.46
N SER A 280 -14.44 -26.89 -9.42
CA SER A 280 -15.43 -27.96 -9.42
C SER A 280 -14.82 -29.37 -9.59
N LYS A 281 -13.65 -29.45 -10.23
CA LYS A 281 -12.92 -30.69 -10.54
C LYS A 281 -11.77 -30.98 -9.58
N THR A 282 -11.47 -30.03 -8.68
CA THR A 282 -10.29 -30.09 -7.83
C THR A 282 -10.68 -30.36 -6.38
N SER A 283 -9.90 -31.18 -5.67
CA SER A 283 -10.11 -31.38 -4.25
C SER A 283 -10.06 -30.06 -3.48
N VAL A 284 -11.05 -29.85 -2.60
CA VAL A 284 -11.26 -28.61 -1.85
C VAL A 284 -10.04 -28.20 -1.03
N ARG A 285 -9.22 -29.14 -0.54
CA ARG A 285 -8.03 -28.82 0.28
C ARG A 285 -6.72 -28.81 -0.50
N SER A 286 -6.78 -28.88 -1.84
CA SER A 286 -5.57 -28.83 -2.64
C SER A 286 -4.95 -27.41 -2.61
N PRO A 287 -3.61 -27.30 -2.74
CA PRO A 287 -2.95 -26.01 -2.89
C PRO A 287 -3.48 -25.18 -4.06
N LEU A 288 -3.89 -25.83 -5.15
CA LEU A 288 -4.51 -25.17 -6.30
C LEU A 288 -5.88 -24.58 -5.95
N ALA A 289 -6.74 -25.32 -5.25
CA ALA A 289 -8.05 -24.83 -4.83
C ALA A 289 -7.95 -23.70 -3.80
N GLU A 290 -6.94 -23.71 -2.93
CA GLU A 290 -6.63 -22.59 -2.04
C GLU A 290 -6.16 -21.35 -2.82
N ALA A 291 -5.26 -21.53 -3.79
CA ALA A 291 -4.77 -20.44 -4.63
C ALA A 291 -5.88 -19.81 -5.49
N LEU A 292 -6.79 -20.61 -6.05
CA LEU A 292 -7.91 -20.10 -6.85
C LEU A 292 -8.97 -19.41 -5.98
N ARG A 293 -9.35 -19.97 -4.83
CA ARG A 293 -10.28 -19.28 -3.91
C ARG A 293 -9.72 -17.99 -3.35
N TYR A 294 -8.39 -17.87 -3.22
CA TYR A 294 -7.76 -16.59 -2.89
C TYR A 294 -8.05 -15.50 -3.94
N THR A 295 -8.29 -15.88 -5.20
CA THR A 295 -8.60 -14.95 -6.30
C THR A 295 -10.07 -14.59 -6.37
N CYS A 296 -10.96 -15.49 -5.97
CA CYS A 296 -12.41 -15.29 -5.95
C CYS A 296 -12.80 -14.60 -4.62
N TRP A 297 -12.72 -13.28 -4.60
CA TRP A 297 -13.10 -12.43 -3.46
C TRP A 297 -14.60 -12.15 -3.43
#